data_AF-A0A950R3C7-F1
#
_entry.id   AF-A0A950R3C7-F1
#
_cell.length_a   1.000
_cell.length_b   1.000
_cell.length_c   1.000
_cell.angle_alpha   90.00
_cell.angle_beta   90.00
_cell.angle_gamma   90.00
#
_symmetry.space_group_name_H-M   'P 1'
#
loop_
_entity.id
_entity.type
_entity.pdbx_description
1 polymer ?
#
loop_
_entity_poly.entity_id
_entity_poly.type
_entity_poly.pdbx_seq_one_letter_code
_entity_poly.pdbx_strand_id
1 'polypeptide(L)'
;AEPYGGAITRGLEKDDYSELEHLREQDNRYRLRITNEVDEQQYTNLMELWVLDHDPGTRVLADQDGHLHTVGNVRQLLKASDSAGADLAPWLRATDRLIWEPEAVPDAQGNLRREITMEFPKPAGATSAKLVVNAATGLWGSYMIKKMVELRGRAARDWFWKIDHDPGEVRSLFAWDLREELFALKIYVQEPTGWEVRGVLQGMGPFISKDRVVPLDITRVRSDRLRIRIRPPAGFWALNSFAVDYTRDAAVNLTRVPPASARDNQGRAVLAQLRAVDDQYYVMPTTADWADVDFVVPARRAGRQRTIFLHSRGYYTLHLQNGGEPDTHAIAQIQNVPETPAHFAAAAYAEWRAERNGTP
;
A
#
# COMPACT_ATOMS: atom_id res chain seq x y z
N ALA A 1 -0.39 0.64 12.35
CA ALA A 1 -0.07 -0.11 11.11
C ALA A 1 -1.37 -0.69 10.59
N GLU A 2 -1.46 -0.89 9.28
CA GLU A 2 -2.64 -1.44 8.61
C GLU A 2 -2.10 -2.40 7.54
N PRO A 3 -1.95 -3.69 7.86
CA PRO A 3 -1.35 -4.68 6.95
C PRO A 3 -2.40 -5.26 5.99
N TYR A 4 -1.94 -6.11 5.07
CA TYR A 4 -2.75 -6.98 4.19
C TYR A 4 -3.65 -6.31 3.15
N GLY A 5 -3.62 -4.98 2.98
CA GLY A 5 -4.44 -4.29 1.97
C GLY A 5 -4.41 -4.98 0.60
N GLY A 6 -5.59 -5.35 0.09
CA GLY A 6 -5.77 -6.08 -1.18
C GLY A 6 -5.52 -7.60 -1.17
N ALA A 7 -5.03 -8.19 -0.07
CA ALA A 7 -4.82 -9.64 0.05
C ALA A 7 -6.11 -10.39 0.43
N ILE A 8 -7.11 -10.36 -0.46
CA ILE A 8 -8.48 -10.85 -0.21
C ILE A 8 -8.65 -12.39 -0.21
N THR A 9 -7.56 -13.15 -0.34
CA THR A 9 -7.56 -14.62 -0.31
C THR A 9 -6.15 -15.14 -0.05
N ARG A 10 -6.02 -16.43 0.29
CA ARG A 10 -4.74 -17.04 0.66
C ARG A 10 -3.69 -16.97 -0.45
N GLY A 11 -4.08 -17.14 -1.71
CA GLY A 11 -3.18 -17.00 -2.86
C GLY A 11 -2.60 -15.59 -3.04
N LEU A 12 -3.15 -14.60 -2.34
CA LEU A 12 -2.67 -13.21 -2.32
C LEU A 12 -1.98 -12.85 -0.99
N GLU A 13 -1.74 -13.82 -0.12
CA GLU A 13 -1.02 -13.64 1.14
C GLU A 13 0.34 -12.98 0.91
N LYS A 14 0.63 -11.94 1.68
CA LYS A 14 1.83 -11.13 1.50
C LYS A 14 2.41 -10.65 2.82
N ASP A 15 3.68 -10.29 2.76
CA ASP A 15 4.37 -9.57 3.82
C ASP A 15 4.00 -8.08 3.77
N ASP A 16 3.96 -7.44 4.94
CA ASP A 16 3.84 -5.99 5.10
C ASP A 16 4.92 -5.50 6.06
N TYR A 17 5.52 -4.35 5.71
CA TYR A 17 6.57 -3.68 6.46
C TYR A 17 6.09 -2.30 6.88
N SER A 18 5.52 -2.19 8.07
CA SER A 18 4.95 -0.94 8.57
C SER A 18 5.85 -0.30 9.61
N GLU A 19 6.30 0.94 9.38
CA GLU A 19 7.01 1.69 10.41
C GLU A 19 6.06 1.98 11.60
N LEU A 20 6.60 1.85 12.81
CA LEU A 20 5.89 2.10 14.06
C LEU A 20 6.47 3.34 14.76
N GLU A 21 6.30 4.50 14.13
CA GLU A 21 6.91 5.80 14.55
C GLU A 21 6.59 6.19 16.01
N HIS A 22 5.42 5.78 16.49
CA HIS A 22 4.93 6.10 17.83
C HIS A 22 5.10 4.98 18.84
N LEU A 23 5.64 3.82 18.44
CA LEU A 23 5.92 2.75 19.39
C LEU A 23 6.98 3.21 20.39
N ARG A 24 6.71 2.97 21.67
CA ARG A 24 7.61 3.28 22.78
C ARG A 24 7.85 2.04 23.60
N GLU A 25 9.05 1.97 24.16
CA GLU A 25 9.42 0.98 25.14
C GLU A 25 8.69 1.26 26.46
N GLN A 26 8.13 0.22 27.06
CA GLN A 26 7.52 0.25 28.39
C GLN A 26 7.93 -1.01 29.15
N ASP A 27 8.55 -0.84 30.33
CA ASP A 27 9.01 -1.95 31.18
C ASP A 27 9.87 -2.98 30.42
N ASN A 28 10.83 -2.49 29.62
CA ASN A 28 11.71 -3.31 28.76
C ASN A 28 10.94 -4.19 27.74
N ARG A 29 9.73 -3.78 27.37
CA ARG A 29 8.91 -4.40 26.33
C ARG A 29 8.43 -3.39 25.29
N TYR A 30 8.24 -3.86 24.08
CA TYR A 30 7.33 -3.23 23.13
C TYR A 30 6.00 -3.97 23.19
N ARG A 31 4.90 -3.25 23.28
CA ARG A 31 3.55 -3.82 23.36
C ARG A 31 2.72 -3.32 22.19
N LEU A 32 2.09 -4.25 21.49
CA LEU A 32 1.18 -3.96 20.40
C LEU A 32 -0.17 -4.62 20.68
N ARG A 33 -1.23 -3.95 20.27
CA ARG A 33 -2.54 -4.57 20.12
C ARG A 33 -2.85 -4.65 18.62
N ILE A 34 -3.21 -5.84 18.18
CA ILE A 34 -3.81 -6.05 16.85
C ILE A 34 -5.31 -6.17 17.01
N THR A 35 -6.04 -5.52 16.12
CA THR A 35 -7.50 -5.48 16.08
C THR A 35 -7.96 -5.81 14.67
N ASN A 36 -9.05 -6.56 14.54
CA ASN A 36 -9.81 -6.54 13.31
C ASN A 36 -10.82 -5.37 13.39
N GLU A 37 -10.77 -4.44 12.44
CA GLU A 37 -11.61 -3.23 12.44
C GLU A 37 -12.56 -3.16 11.25
N VAL A 38 -12.52 -4.17 10.37
CA VAL A 38 -13.28 -4.22 9.12
C VAL A 38 -14.18 -5.46 9.10
N ASP A 39 -15.31 -5.39 8.38
CA ASP A 39 -16.21 -6.54 8.19
C ASP A 39 -15.62 -7.60 7.24
N GLU A 40 -14.62 -8.30 7.77
CA GLU A 40 -13.83 -9.34 7.11
C GLU A 40 -13.29 -10.32 8.15
N GLN A 41 -12.76 -11.45 7.69
CA GLN A 41 -12.03 -12.39 8.52
C GLN A 41 -10.54 -12.32 8.18
N GLN A 42 -9.70 -11.96 9.16
CA GLN A 42 -8.26 -11.81 8.97
C GLN A 42 -7.49 -13.06 9.42
N TYR A 43 -6.38 -13.33 8.72
CA TYR A 43 -5.50 -14.47 8.97
C TYR A 43 -4.05 -13.96 9.01
N THR A 44 -3.40 -14.08 10.18
CA THR A 44 -2.01 -13.70 10.38
C THR A 44 -1.20 -14.90 10.83
N ASN A 45 -0.12 -15.25 10.14
CA ASN A 45 0.80 -16.32 10.55
C ASN A 45 2.13 -15.77 11.10
N LEU A 46 2.50 -14.54 10.71
CA LEU A 46 3.73 -13.90 11.17
C LEU A 46 3.47 -12.51 11.73
N MET A 47 4.07 -12.25 12.89
CA MET A 47 4.33 -10.91 13.40
C MET A 47 5.68 -10.87 14.10
N GLU A 48 6.59 -10.04 13.62
CA GLU A 48 7.86 -9.75 14.29
C GLU A 48 8.21 -8.27 14.19
N LEU A 49 9.03 -7.78 15.13
CA LEU A 49 9.58 -6.44 15.03
C LEU A 49 10.95 -6.47 14.37
N TRP A 50 11.14 -5.63 13.37
CA TRP A 50 12.45 -5.30 12.83
C TRP A 50 12.92 -4.04 13.54
N VAL A 51 13.84 -4.22 14.49
CA VAL A 51 14.42 -3.12 15.27
C VAL A 51 15.76 -2.75 14.66
N LEU A 52 15.85 -1.55 14.10
CA LEU A 52 17.03 -1.07 13.40
C LEU A 52 17.72 0.02 14.17
N ASP A 53 19.02 -0.14 14.38
CA ASP A 53 19.88 0.95 14.86
C ASP A 53 20.74 1.48 13.70
N HIS A 54 20.60 2.78 13.40
CA HIS A 54 21.21 3.46 12.25
C HIS A 54 21.86 4.80 12.65
N ASP A 55 22.66 5.38 11.76
CA ASP A 55 23.37 6.63 12.02
C ASP A 55 22.40 7.80 12.21
N PRO A 56 22.68 8.72 13.17
CA PRO A 56 21.87 9.93 13.33
C PRO A 56 21.78 10.73 12.03
N GLY A 57 20.60 11.29 11.77
CA GLY A 57 20.37 12.10 10.56
C GLY A 57 20.07 11.29 9.30
N THR A 58 19.98 9.97 9.42
CA THR A 58 19.37 9.11 8.40
C THR A 58 18.01 8.62 8.88
N ARG A 59 17.08 8.37 7.96
CA ARG A 59 15.87 7.57 8.19
C ARG A 59 16.02 6.26 7.44
N VAL A 60 15.33 5.21 7.89
CA VAL A 60 15.26 3.94 7.17
C VAL A 60 13.84 3.75 6.68
N LEU A 61 13.67 3.37 5.42
CA LEU A 61 12.39 3.03 4.80
C LEU A 61 12.47 1.61 4.24
N ALA A 62 11.37 0.87 4.29
CA ALA A 62 11.24 -0.42 3.62
C ALA A 62 10.58 -0.23 2.25
N ASP A 63 11.10 -0.92 1.23
CA ASP A 63 10.37 -1.10 -0.02
C ASP A 63 9.33 -2.22 0.10
N GLN A 64 8.58 -2.46 -0.98
CA GLN A 64 7.50 -3.45 -1.03
C GLN A 64 7.98 -4.89 -0.76
N ASP A 65 9.26 -5.18 -1.03
CA ASP A 65 9.87 -6.51 -0.92
C ASP A 65 10.61 -6.67 0.42
N GLY A 66 10.59 -5.65 1.29
CA GLY A 66 11.25 -5.66 2.59
C GLY A 66 12.73 -5.30 2.53
N HIS A 67 13.25 -4.79 1.41
CA HIS A 67 14.60 -4.23 1.41
C HIS A 67 14.61 -2.88 2.11
N LEU A 68 15.66 -2.67 2.90
CA LEU A 68 15.81 -1.48 3.74
C LEU A 68 16.70 -0.46 3.03
N HIS A 69 16.17 0.74 2.87
CA HIS A 69 16.84 1.86 2.22
C HIS A 69 17.06 2.98 3.22
N THR A 70 18.28 3.53 3.31
CA THR A 70 18.54 4.69 4.17
C THR A 70 18.37 5.97 3.38
N VAL A 71 17.64 6.95 3.91
CA VAL A 71 17.50 8.28 3.30
C VAL A 71 18.12 9.33 4.21
N GLY A 72 19.04 10.14 3.68
CA GLY A 72 19.83 11.09 4.47
C GLY A 72 19.89 12.49 3.88
N ASN A 73 19.53 12.67 2.60
CA ASN A 73 19.51 13.96 1.92
C ASN A 73 18.31 14.05 0.98
N VAL A 74 17.13 14.10 1.59
CA VAL A 74 15.86 14.22 0.88
C VAL A 74 15.78 15.56 0.15
N ARG A 75 15.54 15.49 -1.15
CA ARG A 75 15.28 16.63 -2.03
C ARG A 75 13.79 16.76 -2.28
N GLN A 76 13.28 17.95 -1.98
CA GLN A 76 11.86 18.27 -2.05
C GLN A 76 11.38 18.43 -3.49
N LEU A 77 10.08 18.21 -3.66
CA LEU A 77 9.32 18.51 -4.88
C LEU A 77 9.46 19.99 -5.27
N LEU A 78 9.80 20.26 -6.53
CA LEU A 78 9.87 21.62 -7.08
C LEU A 78 8.53 22.08 -7.64
N LYS A 79 7.89 21.18 -8.41
CA LYS A 79 6.62 21.42 -9.10
C LYS A 79 5.84 20.11 -9.16
N ALA A 80 4.54 20.18 -8.96
CA ALA A 80 3.61 19.14 -9.37
C ALA A 80 2.44 19.79 -10.11
N SER A 81 2.02 19.22 -11.23
CA SER A 81 0.83 19.70 -11.93
C SER A 81 0.08 18.58 -12.60
N ASP A 82 -1.23 18.74 -12.73
CA ASP A 82 -2.05 17.82 -13.53
C ASP A 82 -1.96 18.13 -15.04
N SER A 83 -2.65 17.33 -15.85
CA SER A 83 -2.73 17.51 -17.31
C SER A 83 -3.43 18.80 -17.76
N ALA A 84 -4.25 19.42 -16.90
CA ALA A 84 -4.88 20.71 -17.15
C ALA A 84 -3.98 21.90 -16.73
N GLY A 85 -2.83 21.61 -16.10
CA GLY A 85 -1.89 22.60 -15.61
C GLY A 85 -2.22 23.13 -14.21
N ALA A 86 -3.19 22.53 -13.50
CA ALA A 86 -3.46 22.89 -12.12
C ALA A 86 -2.26 22.52 -11.24
N ASP A 87 -1.84 23.44 -10.36
CA ASP A 87 -0.74 23.20 -9.42
C ASP A 87 -1.19 22.23 -8.34
N LEU A 88 -0.51 21.09 -8.22
CA LEU A 88 -0.76 20.09 -7.18
C LEU A 88 0.31 20.09 -6.08
N ALA A 89 1.32 20.96 -6.17
CA ALA A 89 2.37 21.06 -5.16
C ALA A 89 1.85 21.32 -3.73
N PRO A 90 0.75 22.09 -3.50
CA PRO A 90 0.23 22.29 -2.15
C PRO A 90 -0.19 21.00 -1.43
N TRP A 91 -0.60 19.97 -2.17
CA TRP A 91 -1.00 18.67 -1.61
C TRP A 91 0.11 17.64 -1.58
N LEU A 92 1.20 17.83 -2.34
CA LEU A 92 2.18 16.76 -2.63
C LEU A 92 3.59 17.03 -2.10
N ARG A 93 3.81 18.18 -1.46
CA ARG A 93 5.16 18.64 -1.07
C ARG A 93 5.60 18.16 0.32
N ALA A 94 4.69 17.93 1.25
CA ALA A 94 5.03 17.64 2.64
C ALA A 94 4.10 16.57 3.20
N THR A 95 4.63 15.71 4.07
CA THR A 95 3.83 14.74 4.81
C THR A 95 3.03 15.44 5.89
N ASP A 96 1.79 15.81 5.59
CA ASP A 96 0.90 16.50 6.51
C ASP A 96 -0.56 16.02 6.42
N ARG A 97 -1.53 16.86 6.77
CA ARG A 97 -2.96 16.48 6.77
C ARG A 97 -3.66 16.77 5.43
N LEU A 98 -2.98 17.36 4.47
CA LEU A 98 -3.50 17.64 3.14
C LEU A 98 -3.32 16.40 2.27
N ILE A 99 -4.41 15.71 2.00
CA ILE A 99 -4.44 14.54 1.14
C ILE A 99 -5.07 14.91 -0.19
N TRP A 100 -4.38 14.60 -1.29
CA TRP A 100 -4.97 14.61 -2.61
C TRP A 100 -5.65 13.26 -2.87
N GLU A 101 -6.97 13.25 -2.77
CA GLU A 101 -7.81 12.08 -3.06
C GLU A 101 -8.98 12.55 -3.94
N PRO A 102 -8.87 12.45 -5.28
CA PRO A 102 -9.93 12.90 -6.16
C PRO A 102 -11.14 11.97 -6.05
N GLU A 103 -12.33 12.55 -6.00
CA GLU A 103 -13.58 11.80 -6.10
C GLU A 103 -13.60 10.94 -7.38
N ALA A 104 -14.28 9.80 -7.34
CA ALA A 104 -14.48 8.92 -8.50
C ALA A 104 -15.49 9.51 -9.50
N VAL A 105 -15.14 10.66 -10.09
CA VAL A 105 -15.96 11.42 -11.02
C VAL A 105 -15.18 11.62 -12.32
N PRO A 106 -15.75 11.28 -13.48
CA PRO A 106 -15.09 11.51 -14.76
C PRO A 106 -14.95 13.01 -15.03
N ASP A 107 -13.91 13.39 -15.78
CA ASP A 107 -13.81 14.74 -16.32
C ASP A 107 -14.86 14.99 -17.43
N ALA A 108 -14.85 16.20 -18.00
CA ALA A 108 -15.80 16.59 -19.06
C ALA A 108 -15.68 15.74 -20.33
N GLN A 109 -14.56 15.03 -20.52
CA GLN A 109 -14.30 14.14 -21.65
C GLN A 109 -14.56 12.67 -21.29
N GLY A 110 -15.01 12.39 -20.06
CA GLY A 110 -15.25 11.04 -19.58
C GLY A 110 -14.03 10.35 -18.96
N ASN A 111 -12.86 11.00 -18.90
CA ASN A 111 -11.66 10.35 -18.39
C ASN A 111 -11.69 10.28 -16.87
N LEU A 112 -11.22 9.14 -16.34
CA LEU A 112 -11.10 8.90 -14.90
C LEU A 112 -9.65 8.91 -14.42
N ARG A 113 -8.69 9.08 -15.32
CA ARG A 113 -7.28 9.19 -14.98
C ARG A 113 -6.82 10.63 -15.13
N ARG A 114 -6.11 11.08 -14.11
CA ARG A 114 -5.42 12.37 -14.15
C ARG A 114 -3.93 12.13 -14.16
N GLU A 115 -3.24 12.61 -15.19
CA GLU A 115 -1.78 12.56 -15.19
C GLU A 115 -1.26 13.61 -14.23
N ILE A 116 -0.39 13.21 -13.31
CA ILE A 116 0.33 14.13 -12.43
C ILE A 116 1.80 14.06 -12.82
N THR A 117 2.36 15.20 -13.22
CA THR A 117 3.79 15.34 -13.48
C THR A 117 4.46 16.08 -12.33
N MET A 118 5.52 15.50 -11.80
CA MET A 118 6.31 15.99 -10.68
C MET A 118 7.76 16.25 -11.13
N GLU A 119 8.35 17.33 -10.65
CA GLU A 119 9.75 17.67 -10.92
C GLU A 119 10.57 17.77 -9.62
N PHE A 120 11.76 17.17 -9.64
CA PHE A 120 12.71 17.15 -8.53
C PHE A 120 14.10 17.60 -9.00
N PRO A 121 14.93 18.20 -8.13
CA PRO A 121 16.31 18.53 -8.49
C PRO A 121 17.14 17.25 -8.55
N LYS A 122 17.88 17.05 -9.64
CA LYS A 122 18.76 15.89 -9.84
C LYS A 122 20.23 16.32 -9.81
N PRO A 123 21.03 15.83 -8.86
CA PRO A 123 22.47 16.08 -8.84
C PRO A 123 23.18 15.56 -10.10
N ALA A 124 24.27 16.24 -10.48
CA ALA A 124 25.13 15.80 -11.57
C ALA A 124 25.68 14.39 -11.29
N GLY A 125 25.67 13.52 -12.31
CA GLY A 125 26.18 12.15 -12.21
C GLY A 125 25.30 11.15 -11.43
N ALA A 126 24.16 11.56 -10.87
CA ALA A 126 23.25 10.62 -10.23
C ALA A 126 22.65 9.63 -11.24
N THR A 127 22.81 8.33 -10.97
CA THR A 127 22.34 7.21 -11.81
C THR A 127 21.23 6.38 -11.17
N SER A 128 20.99 6.57 -9.87
CA SER A 128 19.90 5.97 -9.12
C SER A 128 19.23 7.03 -8.26
N ALA A 129 17.94 6.83 -7.96
CA ALA A 129 17.19 7.62 -7.01
C ALA A 129 16.29 6.72 -6.16
N LYS A 130 16.03 7.15 -4.93
CA LYS A 130 14.98 6.62 -4.06
C LYS A 130 13.83 7.60 -4.07
N LEU A 131 12.72 7.24 -4.72
CA LEU A 131 11.49 8.01 -4.63
C LEU A 131 10.82 7.69 -3.30
N VAL A 132 10.78 8.66 -2.40
CA VAL A 132 10.09 8.58 -1.12
C VAL A 132 8.65 9.05 -1.32
N VAL A 133 7.68 8.21 -0.96
CA VAL A 133 6.25 8.47 -1.16
C VAL A 133 5.51 8.28 0.14
N ASN A 134 4.67 9.24 0.51
CA ASN A 134 3.60 9.03 1.49
C ASN A 134 2.27 8.95 0.75
N ALA A 135 1.63 7.78 0.79
CA ALA A 135 0.36 7.51 0.13
C ALA A 135 -0.40 6.37 0.82
N ALA A 136 -1.68 6.26 0.51
CA ALA A 136 -2.54 5.13 0.81
C ALA A 136 -3.42 4.79 -0.42
N THR A 137 -4.09 3.65 -0.36
CA THR A 137 -5.20 3.38 -1.28
C THR A 137 -6.38 4.28 -0.92
N GLY A 138 -7.08 4.81 -1.91
CA GLY A 138 -8.27 5.62 -1.68
C GLY A 138 -9.39 4.80 -1.05
N LEU A 139 -10.17 5.41 -0.17
CA LEU A 139 -11.22 4.71 0.58
C LEU A 139 -12.28 4.12 -0.36
N TRP A 140 -12.64 4.88 -1.40
CA TRP A 140 -13.58 4.43 -2.41
C TRP A 140 -13.05 3.21 -3.18
N GLY A 141 -11.81 3.25 -3.64
CA GLY A 141 -11.16 2.13 -4.32
C GLY A 141 -11.11 0.86 -3.47
N SER A 142 -10.85 0.98 -2.17
CA SER A 142 -10.90 -0.15 -1.23
C SER A 142 -12.30 -0.78 -1.15
N TYR A 143 -13.36 0.04 -1.11
CA TYR A 143 -14.74 -0.46 -1.14
C TYR A 143 -15.10 -1.16 -2.46
N MET A 144 -14.50 -0.71 -3.58
CA MET A 144 -14.72 -1.31 -4.90
C MET A 144 -14.17 -2.73 -5.04
N ILE A 145 -13.19 -3.13 -4.23
CA ILE A 145 -12.70 -4.52 -4.23
C ILE A 145 -13.88 -5.48 -3.97
N LYS A 146 -14.65 -5.23 -2.91
CA LYS A 146 -15.83 -6.04 -2.56
C LYS A 146 -16.86 -6.04 -3.69
N LYS A 147 -17.20 -4.86 -4.22
CA LYS A 147 -18.18 -4.73 -5.33
C LYS A 147 -17.78 -5.49 -6.58
N MET A 148 -16.51 -5.44 -6.97
CA MET A 148 -16.01 -6.19 -8.13
C MET A 148 -16.03 -7.70 -7.88
N VAL A 149 -15.77 -8.16 -6.65
CA VAL A 149 -15.89 -9.58 -6.29
C VAL A 149 -17.35 -10.04 -6.25
N GLU A 150 -18.29 -9.21 -5.79
CA GLU A 150 -19.72 -9.51 -5.73
C GLU A 150 -20.33 -9.79 -7.11
N LEU A 151 -19.80 -9.19 -8.19
CA LEU A 151 -20.21 -9.49 -9.57
C LEU A 151 -20.11 -10.99 -9.92
N ARG A 152 -19.23 -11.73 -9.23
CA ARG A 152 -19.05 -13.17 -9.44
C ARG A 152 -20.20 -14.01 -8.89
N GLY A 153 -21.08 -13.46 -8.05
CA GLY A 153 -22.20 -14.19 -7.46
C GLY A 153 -21.76 -15.54 -6.87
N ARG A 154 -22.51 -16.62 -7.15
CA ARG A 154 -22.17 -17.98 -6.70
C ARG A 154 -20.81 -18.50 -7.17
N ALA A 155 -20.21 -17.91 -8.21
CA ALA A 155 -18.92 -18.35 -8.76
C ALA A 155 -17.71 -17.75 -8.04
N ALA A 156 -17.92 -16.87 -7.05
CA ALA A 156 -16.83 -16.25 -6.29
C ALA A 156 -15.92 -17.28 -5.60
N ARG A 157 -16.52 -18.34 -5.02
CA ARG A 157 -15.76 -19.39 -4.32
C ARG A 157 -14.79 -20.11 -5.26
N ASP A 158 -15.25 -20.50 -6.45
CA ASP A 158 -14.42 -21.20 -7.42
C ASP A 158 -13.32 -20.29 -7.98
N TRP A 159 -13.59 -18.98 -8.08
CA TRP A 159 -12.57 -17.99 -8.45
C TRP A 159 -11.49 -17.83 -7.38
N PHE A 160 -11.85 -17.72 -6.10
CA PHE A 160 -10.86 -17.71 -5.01
C PHE A 160 -10.05 -18.99 -4.95
N TRP A 161 -10.71 -20.16 -5.11
CA TRP A 161 -10.02 -21.44 -5.15
C TRP A 161 -8.94 -21.46 -6.25
N LYS A 162 -9.23 -20.91 -7.43
CA LYS A 162 -8.22 -20.79 -8.50
C LYS A 162 -7.05 -19.90 -8.12
N ILE A 163 -7.31 -18.74 -7.53
CA ILE A 163 -6.23 -17.84 -7.07
C ILE A 163 -5.35 -18.52 -6.02
N ASP A 164 -5.96 -19.25 -5.09
CA ASP A 164 -5.25 -19.93 -4.00
C ASP A 164 -4.34 -21.09 -4.49
N HIS A 165 -4.63 -21.67 -5.65
CA HIS A 165 -3.97 -22.89 -6.12
C HIS A 165 -3.22 -22.72 -7.46
N ASP A 166 -3.37 -21.59 -8.15
CA ASP A 166 -2.72 -21.33 -9.43
C ASP A 166 -1.94 -20.00 -9.43
N PRO A 167 -0.60 -20.04 -9.35
CA PRO A 167 0.24 -18.85 -9.48
C PRO A 167 0.04 -18.07 -10.80
N GLY A 168 -0.47 -18.71 -11.85
CA GLY A 168 -0.85 -18.06 -13.10
C GLY A 168 -2.04 -17.11 -12.95
N GLU A 169 -3.00 -17.44 -12.09
CA GLU A 169 -4.16 -16.60 -11.79
C GLU A 169 -3.73 -15.38 -10.95
N VAL A 170 -2.84 -15.58 -9.98
CA VAL A 170 -2.22 -14.47 -9.22
C VAL A 170 -1.49 -13.50 -10.16
N ARG A 171 -0.66 -14.03 -11.07
CA ARG A 171 0.04 -13.20 -12.07
C ARG A 171 -0.92 -12.47 -13.01
N SER A 172 -2.00 -13.12 -13.42
CA SER A 172 -3.00 -12.52 -14.30
C SER A 172 -3.77 -11.41 -13.61
N LEU A 173 -4.11 -11.59 -12.33
CA LEU A 173 -4.72 -10.54 -11.50
C LEU A 173 -3.77 -9.36 -11.31
N PHE A 174 -2.50 -9.60 -11.02
CA PHE A 174 -1.51 -8.53 -10.90
C PHE A 174 -1.27 -7.80 -12.24
N ALA A 175 -1.23 -8.52 -13.37
CA ALA A 175 -1.10 -7.90 -14.69
C ALA A 175 -2.32 -7.03 -15.05
N TRP A 176 -3.51 -7.48 -14.68
CA TRP A 176 -4.74 -6.69 -14.78
C TRP A 176 -4.64 -5.43 -13.91
N ASP A 177 -4.29 -5.55 -12.63
CA ASP A 177 -4.17 -4.41 -11.73
C ASP A 177 -3.08 -3.43 -12.20
N LEU A 178 -1.94 -3.92 -12.67
CA LEU A 178 -0.88 -3.08 -13.22
C LEU A 178 -1.32 -2.36 -14.52
N ARG A 179 -2.18 -2.97 -15.34
CA ARG A 179 -2.77 -2.30 -16.51
C ARG A 179 -3.67 -1.14 -16.05
N GLU A 180 -4.51 -1.40 -15.06
CA GLU A 180 -5.51 -0.47 -14.56
C GLU A 180 -4.98 0.53 -13.53
N GLU A 181 -3.81 0.28 -12.93
CA GLU A 181 -3.18 1.06 -11.87
C GLU A 181 -4.10 1.36 -10.67
N LEU A 182 -5.04 0.45 -10.37
CA LEU A 182 -5.99 0.62 -9.26
C LEU A 182 -5.28 0.48 -7.90
N PHE A 183 -4.46 -0.56 -7.77
CA PHE A 183 -3.70 -0.90 -6.57
C PHE A 183 -2.22 -1.18 -6.88
N ALA A 184 -1.78 -0.92 -8.11
CA ALA A 184 -0.38 -0.96 -8.54
C ALA A 184 -0.06 0.21 -9.48
N LEU A 185 0.30 1.37 -8.91
CA LEU A 185 0.51 2.61 -9.66
C LEU A 185 1.90 2.63 -10.30
N LYS A 186 1.97 2.83 -11.62
CA LYS A 186 3.26 2.90 -12.31
C LYS A 186 3.92 4.24 -12.03
N ILE A 187 5.23 4.18 -11.82
CA ILE A 187 6.10 5.34 -11.72
C ILE A 187 6.83 5.50 -13.05
N TYR A 188 6.40 6.48 -13.83
CA TYR A 188 7.04 6.83 -15.10
C TYR A 188 8.15 7.85 -14.87
N VAL A 189 9.32 7.64 -15.46
CA VAL A 189 10.44 8.59 -15.46
C VAL A 189 10.62 9.15 -16.87
N GLN A 190 10.81 10.47 -16.98
CA GLN A 190 11.11 11.07 -18.28
C GLN A 190 12.55 10.78 -18.70
N GLU A 191 12.70 10.12 -19.84
CA GLU A 191 13.95 9.78 -20.49
C GLU A 191 13.99 10.37 -21.92
N PRO A 192 15.15 10.33 -22.62
CA PRO A 192 15.25 10.84 -23.97
C PRO A 192 14.27 10.18 -24.98
N THR A 193 13.88 8.93 -24.72
CA THR A 193 12.91 8.18 -25.56
C THR A 193 11.45 8.48 -25.22
N GLY A 194 11.18 9.18 -24.10
CA GLY A 194 9.83 9.44 -23.62
C GLY A 194 9.65 9.04 -22.15
N TRP A 195 8.42 8.67 -21.80
CA TRP A 195 8.07 8.26 -20.44
C TRP A 195 8.23 6.75 -20.28
N GLU A 196 9.18 6.32 -19.46
CA GLU A 196 9.49 4.91 -19.23
C GLU A 196 9.06 4.49 -17.83
N VAL A 197 8.45 3.31 -17.68
CA VAL A 197 8.09 2.77 -16.36
C VAL A 197 9.37 2.32 -15.66
N ARG A 198 9.68 2.92 -14.51
CA ARG A 198 10.90 2.62 -13.71
C ARG A 198 10.60 2.08 -12.32
N GLY A 199 9.34 2.06 -11.91
CA GLY A 199 8.92 1.48 -10.64
C GLY A 199 7.41 1.31 -10.59
N VAL A 200 6.96 0.65 -9.53
CA VAL A 200 5.55 0.48 -9.21
C VAL A 200 5.39 0.80 -7.73
N LEU A 201 4.38 1.59 -7.40
CA LEU A 201 3.92 1.82 -6.04
C LEU A 201 2.73 0.90 -5.80
N GLN A 202 2.86 -0.06 -4.88
CA GLN A 202 1.76 -0.93 -4.50
C GLN A 202 0.80 -0.24 -3.52
N GLY A 203 -0.47 -0.52 -3.69
CA GLY A 203 -1.55 -0.10 -2.81
C GLY A 203 -1.51 -0.84 -1.48
N MET A 204 -2.12 -0.23 -0.47
CA MET A 204 -2.19 -0.73 0.89
C MET A 204 -3.61 -0.59 1.43
N GLY A 205 -3.79 -0.75 2.74
CA GLY A 205 -5.05 -0.37 3.36
C GLY A 205 -5.32 1.14 3.24
N PRO A 206 -6.60 1.55 3.27
CA PRO A 206 -7.01 2.94 3.05
C PRO A 206 -6.94 3.84 4.30
N PHE A 207 -6.78 3.30 5.51
CA PHE A 207 -6.91 4.08 6.75
C PHE A 207 -5.62 4.78 7.17
N ILE A 208 -4.45 4.25 6.82
CA ILE A 208 -3.15 4.79 7.23
C ILE A 208 -2.24 4.99 6.01
N SER A 209 -1.98 6.24 5.66
CA SER A 209 -0.88 6.58 4.74
C SER A 209 0.47 6.38 5.44
N LYS A 210 1.46 5.86 4.72
CA LYS A 210 2.79 5.56 5.27
C LYS A 210 3.87 5.92 4.27
N ASP A 211 5.06 6.18 4.79
CA ASP A 211 6.24 6.38 3.96
C ASP A 211 6.69 5.06 3.32
N ARG A 212 6.98 5.15 2.02
CA ARG A 212 7.46 4.08 1.17
C ARG A 212 8.62 4.59 0.34
N VAL A 213 9.43 3.66 -0.13
CA VAL A 213 10.55 3.96 -1.02
C VAL A 213 10.45 3.10 -2.27
N VAL A 214 10.56 3.74 -3.42
CA VAL A 214 10.64 3.09 -4.73
C VAL A 214 12.02 3.39 -5.32
N PRO A 215 12.94 2.42 -5.36
CA PRO A 215 14.22 2.58 -6.05
C PRO A 215 13.99 2.73 -7.56
N LEU A 216 14.64 3.72 -8.18
CA LEU A 216 14.52 4.04 -9.59
C LEU A 216 15.90 4.04 -10.26
N ASP A 217 16.02 3.31 -11.37
CA ASP A 217 17.11 3.50 -12.33
C ASP A 217 16.86 4.80 -13.11
N ILE A 218 17.78 5.76 -12.97
CA ILE A 218 17.74 7.06 -13.66
C ILE A 218 18.99 7.29 -14.51
N THR A 219 19.73 6.22 -14.85
CA THR A 219 20.95 6.28 -15.69
C THR A 219 20.74 7.01 -17.01
N ARG A 220 19.52 6.93 -17.56
CA ARG A 220 19.16 7.55 -18.84
C ARG A 220 18.67 9.00 -18.71
N VAL A 221 18.47 9.52 -17.49
CA VAL A 221 18.02 10.89 -17.25
C VAL A 221 19.19 11.88 -17.38
N ARG A 222 19.22 12.62 -18.48
CA ARG A 222 20.33 13.53 -18.83
C ARG A 222 20.21 14.95 -18.26
N SER A 223 19.01 15.35 -17.83
CA SER A 223 18.74 16.66 -17.23
C SER A 223 19.23 16.75 -15.79
N ASP A 224 19.36 17.98 -15.30
CA ASP A 224 19.47 18.38 -13.89
C ASP A 224 18.13 18.34 -13.14
N ARG A 225 17.06 17.92 -13.82
CA ARG A 225 15.74 17.63 -13.25
C ARG A 225 15.41 16.15 -13.44
N LEU A 226 14.89 15.55 -12.38
CA LEU A 226 14.19 14.27 -12.47
C LEU A 226 12.71 14.57 -12.60
N ARG A 227 12.10 14.18 -13.72
CA ARG A 227 10.65 14.26 -13.91
C ARG A 227 10.03 12.90 -13.75
N ILE A 228 8.98 12.85 -12.92
CA ILE A 228 8.21 11.65 -12.65
C ILE A 228 6.76 11.91 -13.03
N ARG A 229 6.11 10.93 -13.65
CA ARG A 229 4.69 10.95 -13.93
C ARG A 229 4.00 9.76 -13.31
N ILE A 230 2.81 9.99 -12.76
CA ILE A 230 1.87 8.97 -12.29
C ILE A 230 0.50 9.23 -12.91
N ARG A 231 -0.33 8.18 -13.02
CA ARG A 231 -1.64 8.25 -13.68
C ARG A 231 -2.75 7.60 -12.83
N PRO A 232 -2.94 8.06 -11.57
CA PRO A 232 -3.90 7.46 -10.66
C PRO A 232 -5.33 7.51 -11.24
N PRO A 233 -6.03 6.38 -11.27
CA PRO A 233 -7.48 6.36 -11.48
C PRO A 233 -8.19 7.05 -10.33
N ALA A 234 -9.23 7.82 -10.65
CA ALA A 234 -10.01 8.60 -9.70
C ALA A 234 -10.67 7.69 -8.64
N GLY A 235 -10.57 8.07 -7.36
CA GLY A 235 -11.09 7.30 -6.22
C GLY A 235 -10.21 6.15 -5.72
N PHE A 236 -9.09 5.82 -6.36
CA PHE A 236 -8.26 4.67 -5.99
C PHE A 236 -6.99 5.01 -5.20
N TRP A 237 -6.57 6.27 -5.18
CA TRP A 237 -5.34 6.69 -4.52
C TRP A 237 -5.57 7.92 -3.64
N ALA A 238 -5.02 7.87 -2.44
CA ALA A 238 -4.89 8.98 -1.51
C ALA A 238 -3.40 9.36 -1.43
N LEU A 239 -3.03 10.48 -2.04
CA LEU A 239 -1.63 10.91 -2.19
C LEU A 239 -1.32 12.07 -1.24
N ASN A 240 -0.18 12.02 -0.56
CA ASN A 240 0.20 13.04 0.44
C ASN A 240 1.55 13.69 0.12
N SER A 241 2.62 12.92 -0.10
CA SER A 241 3.91 13.56 -0.36
C SER A 241 4.82 12.75 -1.25
N PHE A 242 5.61 13.45 -2.07
CA PHE A 242 6.66 12.86 -2.89
C PHE A 242 7.96 13.64 -2.70
N ALA A 243 9.05 12.91 -2.50
CA ALA A 243 10.40 13.47 -2.43
C ALA A 243 11.42 12.47 -2.99
N VAL A 244 12.66 12.91 -3.22
CA VAL A 244 13.69 12.02 -3.76
C VAL A 244 14.99 12.08 -2.97
N ASP A 245 15.65 10.95 -2.79
CA ASP A 245 16.98 10.86 -2.21
C ASP A 245 17.93 10.18 -3.22
N TYR A 246 19.16 10.69 -3.31
CA TYR A 246 20.19 10.18 -4.23
C TYR A 246 21.40 9.58 -3.49
N THR A 247 21.33 9.50 -2.17
CA THR A 247 22.41 8.96 -1.34
C THR A 247 22.44 7.44 -1.47
N ARG A 248 23.63 6.85 -1.40
CA ARG A 248 23.76 5.39 -1.33
C ARG A 248 23.28 4.92 0.04
N ASP A 249 22.79 3.68 0.11
CA ASP A 249 22.43 3.12 1.39
C ASP A 249 23.64 3.00 2.32
N ALA A 250 23.45 3.46 3.55
CA ALA A 250 24.38 3.26 4.64
C ALA A 250 24.04 1.94 5.36
N ALA A 251 25.02 1.39 6.07
CA ALA A 251 24.81 0.17 6.84
C ALA A 251 23.83 0.41 8.00
N VAL A 252 22.84 -0.47 8.12
CA VAL A 252 21.87 -0.51 9.23
C VAL A 252 22.05 -1.79 10.03
N ASN A 253 21.82 -1.72 11.35
CA ASN A 253 21.89 -2.90 12.20
C ASN A 253 20.47 -3.40 12.51
N LEU A 254 20.03 -4.40 11.76
CA LEU A 254 18.73 -5.03 11.94
C LEU A 254 18.79 -6.11 13.02
N THR A 255 17.91 -6.02 14.01
CA THR A 255 17.58 -7.10 14.93
C THR A 255 16.13 -7.52 14.71
N ARG A 256 15.91 -8.77 14.30
CA ARG A 256 14.56 -9.35 14.22
C ARG A 256 14.16 -9.84 15.60
N VAL A 257 13.02 -9.36 16.09
CA VAL A 257 12.51 -9.63 17.42
C VAL A 257 11.18 -10.37 17.29
N PRO A 258 11.17 -11.70 17.55
CA PRO A 258 9.94 -12.47 17.52
C PRO A 258 9.05 -12.10 18.73
N PRO A 259 7.74 -12.43 18.68
CA PRO A 259 6.85 -12.19 19.79
C PRO A 259 7.26 -13.08 20.97
N ALA A 260 7.21 -12.48 22.17
CA ALA A 260 7.53 -13.14 23.43
C ALA A 260 6.27 -13.69 24.10
N SER A 261 5.14 -13.00 23.97
CA SER A 261 3.82 -13.46 24.38
C SER A 261 2.76 -12.88 23.44
N ALA A 262 1.68 -13.63 23.22
CA ALA A 262 0.50 -13.15 22.52
C ALA A 262 -0.76 -13.75 23.14
N ARG A 263 -1.75 -12.91 23.47
CA ARG A 263 -3.03 -13.33 24.05
C ARG A 263 -4.19 -12.64 23.37
N ASP A 264 -5.22 -13.39 23.02
CA ASP A 264 -6.43 -12.83 22.43
C ASP A 264 -7.38 -12.21 23.47
N ASN A 265 -8.48 -11.66 22.97
CA ASN A 265 -9.59 -11.07 23.74
C ASN A 265 -10.23 -12.02 24.78
N GLN A 266 -9.98 -13.33 24.71
CA GLN A 266 -10.44 -14.34 25.65
C GLN A 266 -9.32 -14.82 26.60
N GLY A 267 -8.12 -14.23 26.49
CA GLY A 267 -6.94 -14.59 27.26
C GLY A 267 -6.21 -15.85 26.78
N ARG A 268 -6.63 -16.45 25.65
CA ARG A 268 -6.03 -17.65 25.07
C ARG A 268 -4.68 -17.28 24.44
N ALA A 269 -3.70 -18.17 24.57
CA ALA A 269 -2.40 -17.96 23.97
C ALA A 269 -2.47 -18.19 22.45
N VAL A 270 -2.04 -17.19 21.67
CA VAL A 270 -2.02 -17.24 20.19
C VAL A 270 -0.60 -17.06 19.63
N LEU A 271 0.41 -17.26 20.50
CA LEU A 271 1.81 -17.05 20.16
C LEU A 271 2.30 -18.00 19.07
N ALA A 272 1.84 -19.25 19.06
CA ALA A 272 2.28 -20.24 18.08
C ALA A 272 1.92 -19.81 16.65
N GLN A 273 0.74 -19.24 16.49
CA GLN A 273 0.18 -18.81 15.22
C GLN A 273 0.71 -17.47 14.70
N LEU A 274 1.57 -16.76 15.45
CA LEU A 274 2.14 -15.47 15.05
C LEU A 274 3.65 -15.55 14.81
N ARG A 275 4.25 -16.73 14.90
CA ARG A 275 5.70 -16.91 15.06
C ARG A 275 6.44 -17.24 13.78
N ALA A 276 5.77 -17.75 12.76
CA ALA A 276 6.43 -18.30 11.58
C ALA A 276 5.56 -18.19 10.34
N VAL A 277 6.21 -18.11 9.18
CA VAL A 277 5.52 -18.25 7.90
C VAL A 277 5.18 -19.73 7.70
N ASP A 278 3.99 -20.11 8.15
CA ASP A 278 3.43 -21.45 8.02
C ASP A 278 1.90 -21.38 7.85
N ASP A 279 1.26 -22.54 7.86
CA ASP A 279 -0.19 -22.66 7.68
C ASP A 279 -0.98 -22.55 9.01
N GLN A 280 -0.32 -22.10 10.10
CA GLN A 280 -0.95 -21.87 11.40
C GLN A 280 -1.28 -20.39 11.58
N TYR A 281 -2.52 -20.03 11.31
CA TYR A 281 -2.96 -18.64 11.37
C TYR A 281 -3.63 -18.30 12.71
N TYR A 282 -3.34 -17.11 13.23
CA TYR A 282 -4.21 -16.43 14.16
C TYR A 282 -5.35 -15.84 13.34
N VAL A 283 -6.56 -16.31 13.63
CA VAL A 283 -7.77 -15.97 12.88
C VAL A 283 -8.57 -14.97 13.71
N MET A 284 -8.95 -13.85 13.08
CA MET A 284 -9.82 -12.82 13.66
C MET A 284 -11.10 -12.69 12.81
N PRO A 285 -12.15 -13.48 13.08
CA PRO A 285 -13.35 -13.52 12.26
C PRO A 285 -14.23 -12.26 12.28
N THR A 286 -14.14 -11.45 13.33
CA THR A 286 -15.07 -10.32 13.52
C THR A 286 -14.33 -9.09 14.03
N THR A 287 -15.00 -7.94 13.96
CA THR A 287 -14.49 -6.67 14.50
C THR A 287 -14.36 -6.61 16.02
N ALA A 288 -14.81 -7.65 16.73
CA ALA A 288 -14.63 -7.79 18.17
C ALA A 288 -13.31 -8.48 18.55
N ASP A 289 -12.60 -9.04 17.56
CA ASP A 289 -11.40 -9.83 17.77
C ASP A 289 -10.15 -8.95 17.84
N TRP A 290 -9.33 -9.22 18.84
CA TRP A 290 -8.06 -8.55 19.07
C TRP A 290 -7.10 -9.46 19.84
N ALA A 291 -5.80 -9.16 19.73
CA ALA A 291 -4.77 -9.77 20.57
C ALA A 291 -3.73 -8.73 21.04
N ASP A 292 -3.28 -8.88 22.27
CA ASP A 292 -2.12 -8.18 22.83
C ASP A 292 -0.87 -9.01 22.58
N VAL A 293 0.14 -8.41 21.96
CA VAL A 293 1.41 -9.02 21.57
C VAL A 293 2.56 -8.23 22.19
N ASP A 294 3.41 -8.95 22.93
CA ASP A 294 4.59 -8.37 23.56
C ASP A 294 5.87 -8.83 22.89
N PHE A 295 6.84 -7.91 22.81
CA PHE A 295 8.18 -8.15 22.30
C PHE A 295 9.21 -7.70 23.32
N VAL A 296 10.32 -8.44 23.44
CA VAL A 296 11.43 -8.03 24.30
C VAL A 296 12.22 -6.93 23.59
N VAL A 297 12.50 -5.82 24.28
CA VAL A 297 13.30 -4.75 23.68
C VAL A 297 14.76 -5.19 23.56
N PRO A 298 15.36 -5.20 22.36
CA PRO A 298 16.76 -5.53 22.20
C PRO A 298 17.63 -4.35 22.67
N ALA A 299 18.85 -4.65 23.11
CA ALA A 299 19.81 -3.65 23.57
C ALA A 299 20.00 -2.52 22.55
N ARG A 300 20.11 -1.29 23.03
CA ARG A 300 20.36 -0.11 22.19
C ARG A 300 21.84 0.03 21.89
N ARG A 301 22.18 0.34 20.63
CA ARG A 301 23.54 0.75 20.27
C ARG A 301 23.77 2.22 20.61
N ALA A 302 24.82 2.50 21.39
CA ALA A 302 25.17 3.86 21.80
C ALA A 302 25.44 4.76 20.59
N GLY A 303 24.93 6.00 20.64
CA GLY A 303 25.10 6.99 19.58
C GLY A 303 24.33 6.73 18.28
N ARG A 304 23.45 5.72 18.24
CA ARG A 304 22.60 5.41 17.08
C ARG A 304 21.15 5.86 17.31
N GLN A 305 20.46 6.16 16.22
CA GLN A 305 19.01 6.31 16.20
C GLN A 305 18.34 4.95 15.97
N ARG A 306 17.08 4.82 16.40
CA ARG A 306 16.33 3.57 16.32
C ARG A 306 15.03 3.78 15.55
N THR A 307 14.82 2.94 14.53
CA THR A 307 13.56 2.78 13.81
C THR A 307 13.03 1.38 14.06
N ILE A 308 11.70 1.23 14.14
CA ILE A 308 11.05 -0.06 14.37
C ILE A 308 10.01 -0.25 13.27
N PHE A 309 10.09 -1.38 12.58
CA PHE A 309 9.03 -1.84 11.69
C PHE A 309 8.32 -3.04 12.30
N LEU A 310 7.01 -3.12 12.10
CA LEU A 310 6.27 -4.37 12.15
C LEU A 310 6.46 -5.07 10.80
N HIS A 311 7.07 -6.25 10.81
CA HIS A 311 6.99 -7.20 9.71
C HIS A 311 5.89 -8.19 10.04
N SER A 312 4.85 -8.22 9.21
CA SER A 312 3.71 -9.12 9.39
C SER A 312 3.34 -9.80 8.09
N ARG A 313 2.81 -11.02 8.16
CA ARG A 313 2.36 -11.78 6.99
C ARG A 313 0.95 -12.31 7.21
N GLY A 314 0.14 -12.24 6.16
CA GLY A 314 -1.26 -12.63 6.25
C GLY A 314 -2.09 -12.25 5.03
N TYR A 315 -3.37 -12.56 5.13
CA TYR A 315 -4.42 -12.25 4.18
C TYR A 315 -5.75 -12.07 4.92
N TYR A 316 -6.79 -11.65 4.23
CA TYR A 316 -8.14 -11.58 4.77
C TYR A 316 -9.14 -12.14 3.77
N THR A 317 -10.33 -12.49 4.24
CA THR A 317 -11.44 -12.91 3.39
C THR A 317 -12.63 -11.99 3.61
N LEU A 318 -13.24 -11.56 2.51
CA LEU A 318 -14.41 -10.69 2.52
C LEU A 318 -15.65 -11.45 3.00
N HIS A 319 -16.48 -10.79 3.82
CA HIS A 319 -17.84 -11.23 4.06
C HIS A 319 -18.74 -10.84 2.88
N LEU A 320 -18.96 -11.79 1.98
CA LEU A 320 -19.69 -11.58 0.72
C LEU A 320 -21.15 -12.02 0.85
N GLN A 321 -22.07 -11.24 0.31
CA GLN A 321 -23.48 -11.62 0.19
C GLN A 321 -23.73 -12.37 -1.14
N ASN A 322 -22.97 -13.44 -1.38
CA ASN A 322 -22.89 -14.11 -2.69
C ASN A 322 -23.84 -15.32 -2.78
N GLY A 323 -25.03 -15.09 -3.34
CA GLY A 323 -25.97 -16.14 -3.74
C GLY A 323 -26.56 -15.98 -5.15
N GLY A 324 -26.36 -14.82 -5.79
CA GLY A 324 -26.91 -14.51 -7.11
C GLY A 324 -26.18 -15.17 -8.28
N GLU A 325 -26.77 -15.01 -9.47
CA GLU A 325 -26.11 -15.35 -10.75
C GLU A 325 -24.88 -14.45 -10.97
N PRO A 326 -23.75 -14.99 -11.49
CA PRO A 326 -22.62 -14.17 -11.90
C PRO A 326 -23.00 -13.22 -13.04
N ASP A 327 -22.62 -11.95 -12.95
CA ASP A 327 -22.68 -11.00 -14.08
C ASP A 327 -21.46 -11.20 -14.99
N THR A 328 -21.55 -12.23 -15.84
CA THR A 328 -20.44 -12.61 -16.74
C THR A 328 -20.07 -11.53 -17.73
N HIS A 329 -21.03 -10.68 -18.12
CA HIS A 329 -20.76 -9.55 -19.01
C HIS A 329 -19.94 -8.48 -18.30
N ALA A 330 -20.36 -8.03 -17.11
CA ALA A 330 -19.62 -7.03 -16.34
C ALA A 330 -18.21 -7.52 -15.96
N ILE A 331 -18.08 -8.79 -15.56
CA ILE A 331 -16.79 -9.41 -15.28
C ILE A 331 -15.87 -9.36 -16.52
N ALA A 332 -16.39 -9.75 -17.69
CA ALA A 332 -15.59 -9.76 -18.91
C ALA A 332 -15.13 -8.34 -19.31
N GLN A 333 -15.99 -7.33 -19.14
CA GLN A 333 -15.66 -5.93 -19.39
C GLN A 333 -14.56 -5.45 -18.43
N ILE A 334 -14.73 -5.64 -17.12
CA ILE A 334 -13.75 -5.26 -16.08
C ILE A 334 -12.40 -5.93 -16.33
N GLN A 335 -12.37 -7.20 -16.69
CA GLN A 335 -11.14 -7.94 -16.88
C GLN A 335 -10.41 -7.58 -18.18
N ASN A 336 -11.13 -7.36 -19.28
CA ASN A 336 -10.53 -7.35 -20.61
C ASN A 336 -10.55 -6.00 -21.32
N VAL A 337 -11.38 -5.05 -20.88
CA VAL A 337 -11.50 -3.73 -21.52
C VAL A 337 -10.84 -2.68 -20.61
N PRO A 338 -9.75 -2.02 -21.06
CA PRO A 338 -9.06 -1.00 -20.27
C PRO A 338 -9.99 0.10 -19.75
N GLU A 339 -9.69 0.65 -18.57
CA GLU A 339 -10.42 1.74 -17.91
C GLU A 339 -11.81 1.36 -17.38
N THR A 340 -12.39 0.24 -17.79
CA THR A 340 -13.71 -0.22 -17.35
C THR A 340 -13.84 -0.31 -15.82
N PRO A 341 -12.85 -0.83 -15.07
CA PRO A 341 -12.98 -0.92 -13.61
C PRO A 341 -13.12 0.46 -12.94
N ALA A 342 -12.41 1.47 -13.45
CA ALA A 342 -12.56 2.85 -12.97
C ALA A 342 -13.95 3.40 -13.31
N HIS A 343 -14.47 3.13 -14.52
CA HIS A 343 -15.83 3.54 -14.91
C HIS A 343 -16.91 2.86 -14.06
N PHE A 344 -16.75 1.57 -13.76
CA PHE A 344 -17.61 0.84 -12.83
C PHE A 344 -17.61 1.52 -11.45
N ALA A 345 -16.42 1.85 -10.93
CA ALA A 345 -16.29 2.56 -9.66
C ALA A 345 -16.94 3.94 -9.67
N ALA A 346 -16.84 4.69 -10.77
CA ALA A 346 -17.45 6.00 -10.92
C ALA A 346 -18.98 5.94 -11.01
N ALA A 347 -19.53 4.94 -11.69
CA ALA A 347 -20.96 4.70 -11.74
C ALA A 347 -21.52 4.39 -10.34
N ALA A 348 -20.88 3.48 -9.61
CA ALA A 348 -21.24 3.19 -8.22
C ALA A 348 -21.13 4.42 -7.30
N TYR A 349 -20.17 5.32 -7.56
CA TYR A 349 -20.02 6.56 -6.80
C TYR A 349 -21.18 7.53 -7.07
N ALA A 350 -21.62 7.62 -8.32
CA ALA A 350 -22.77 8.45 -8.70
C ALA A 350 -24.07 7.97 -8.05
N GLU A 351 -24.30 6.65 -8.02
CA GLU A 351 -25.46 6.03 -7.33
C GLU A 351 -25.43 6.34 -5.83
N TRP A 352 -24.30 6.10 -5.17
CA TRP A 352 -24.12 6.39 -3.75
C TRP A 352 -24.36 7.87 -3.41
N ARG A 353 -23.88 8.80 -4.25
CA ARG A 353 -24.16 10.24 -4.07
C ARG A 353 -25.64 10.57 -4.23
N ALA A 354 -26.31 9.95 -5.21
CA ALA A 354 -27.74 10.17 -5.44
C ALA A 354 -28.59 9.70 -4.26
N GLU A 355 -28.27 8.53 -3.68
CA GLU A 355 -28.95 7.99 -2.49
C GLU A 355 -28.79 8.92 -1.27
N ARG A 356 -27.57 9.43 -1.05
CA ARG A 356 -27.29 10.37 0.05
C ARG A 356 -27.97 11.72 -0.11
N ASN A 357 -28.06 12.23 -1.33
CA ASN A 357 -28.72 13.50 -1.62
C ASN A 357 -30.24 13.38 -1.71
N GLY A 358 -30.78 12.15 -1.84
CA GLY A 358 -32.21 11.84 -1.91
C GLY A 358 -32.86 11.51 -0.56
N THR A 359 -32.13 11.61 0.55
CA THR A 359 -32.67 11.42 1.90
C THR A 359 -32.98 12.80 2.52
N PRO A 360 -34.23 13.09 2.94
CA PRO A 360 -34.62 14.39 3.49
C PRO A 360 -33.82 14.82 4.73
#